data_AF-A0A7W8XW69-F1
#
_entry.id   AF-A0A7W8XW69-F1
#
_cell.length_a   1.000
_cell.length_b   1.000
_cell.length_c   1.000
_cell.angle_alpha   90.00
_cell.angle_beta   90.00
_cell.angle_gamma   90.00
#
_symmetry.space_group_name_H-M   'P 1'
#
loop_
_entity.id
_entity.type
_entity.pdbx_description
1 polymer ?
#
loop_
_entity_poly.entity_id
_entity_poly.type
_entity_poly.pdbx_seq_one_letter_code
_entity_poly.pdbx_strand_id
1 'polypeptide(L)'
;MTFKIRGTGTGKPQLVGITAGELLKKKFAPREFAIDPWLRTGETALIWAATGVGKTWLTLSLAVAMAGGGSVWEWKAPKPRRVLIVDGEMNLQDLQGRLRILVETGAVTGLDMEALGNNLRIVARQAQNPDSEFFDVTDTTSQQHVLQAMDDTDSEVVIIDNVTTCADGLRDENDSVAFRPVMSFLMRMKQAGKVAILVHHANKSGQDFRGSTALEATFEVKLGLHPAGASVGKASFIAKFGKFRAQGDSSIQPRQWTLEPSGWTVDDDESEGAGNDVLKALKSCKFTTAVEIGDHIGRDKHYVGRQLRLLVAQGQLKEDDKDRYFKAAKRLRSNPFDDEIFEVDDGDLTGTEVAPLH
;
A
#
# COMPACT_ATOMS: atom_id res chain seq x y z
N MET A 1 12.02 -11.13 22.14
CA MET A 1 11.67 -10.38 23.35
C MET A 1 10.46 -9.57 22.96
N THR A 2 9.28 -9.95 23.42
CA THR A 2 8.08 -9.15 23.22
C THR A 2 8.01 -8.23 24.43
N PHE A 3 8.32 -6.96 24.24
CA PHE A 3 8.16 -5.98 25.31
C PHE A 3 6.66 -5.75 25.48
N LYS A 4 6.12 -6.05 26.68
CA LYS A 4 4.79 -5.54 27.02
C LYS A 4 4.91 -4.02 27.07
N ILE A 5 3.88 -3.33 26.57
CA ILE A 5 3.84 -1.86 26.48
C ILE A 5 3.91 -1.19 27.87
N ARG A 6 3.62 -1.94 28.95
CA ARG A 6 3.73 -1.47 30.32
C ARG A 6 5.18 -1.19 30.74
N GLY A 7 5.51 0.08 30.90
CA GLY A 7 6.69 0.55 31.65
C GLY A 7 6.85 2.07 31.62
N THR A 8 6.64 2.73 32.76
CA THR A 8 6.92 4.17 32.98
C THR A 8 8.41 4.43 33.25
N GLY A 9 9.30 3.76 32.51
CA GLY A 9 10.75 3.88 32.73
C GLY A 9 11.26 5.27 32.33
N THR A 10 11.36 6.18 33.29
CA THR A 10 11.84 7.56 33.10
C THR A 10 13.38 7.68 33.00
N GLY A 11 14.09 6.56 32.84
CA GLY A 11 15.55 6.52 32.70
C GLY A 11 16.00 6.25 31.25
N LYS A 12 17.17 6.75 30.86
CA LYS A 12 17.83 6.32 29.61
C LYS A 12 17.98 4.79 29.65
N PRO A 13 17.50 4.04 28.64
CA PRO A 13 17.59 2.59 28.66
C PRO A 13 19.06 2.16 28.65
N GLN A 14 19.36 1.08 29.39
CA GLN A 14 20.63 0.38 29.25
C GLN A 14 20.75 -0.15 27.82
N LEU A 15 21.89 0.11 27.15
CA LEU A 15 22.13 -0.44 25.82
C LEU A 15 22.31 -1.95 25.93
N VAL A 16 21.42 -2.70 25.30
CA VAL A 16 21.50 -4.17 25.24
C VAL A 16 22.16 -4.57 23.93
N GLY A 17 23.38 -5.11 23.99
CA GLY A 17 24.07 -5.70 22.85
C GLY A 17 23.76 -7.19 22.70
N ILE A 18 23.82 -7.69 21.47
CA ILE A 18 23.88 -9.11 21.17
C ILE A 18 25.09 -9.33 20.24
N THR A 19 25.96 -10.26 20.58
CA THR A 19 27.10 -10.60 19.72
C THR A 19 26.62 -11.29 18.44
N ALA A 20 27.39 -11.20 17.37
CA ALA A 20 27.07 -11.90 16.13
C ALA A 20 26.93 -13.43 16.35
N GLY A 21 27.79 -14.02 17.19
CA GLY A 21 27.75 -15.44 17.53
C GLY A 21 26.48 -15.86 18.28
N GLU A 22 25.97 -15.02 19.17
CA GLU A 22 24.68 -15.25 19.84
C GLU A 22 23.51 -15.09 18.87
N LEU A 23 23.53 -14.06 18.03
CA LEU A 23 22.46 -13.78 17.08
C LEU A 23 22.32 -14.89 16.03
N LEU A 24 23.43 -15.40 15.49
CA LEU A 24 23.44 -16.49 14.51
C LEU A 24 22.93 -17.82 15.10
N LYS A 25 23.10 -18.04 16.41
CA LYS A 25 22.59 -19.23 17.11
C LYS A 25 21.14 -19.08 17.56
N LYS A 26 20.61 -17.86 17.56
CA LYS A 26 19.26 -17.56 18.03
C LYS A 26 18.23 -18.09 17.04
N LYS A 27 17.34 -18.95 17.53
CA LYS A 27 16.18 -19.42 16.76
C LYS A 27 15.05 -18.42 16.89
N PHE A 28 14.63 -17.83 15.78
CA PHE A 28 13.46 -16.96 15.71
C PHE A 28 12.26 -17.75 15.20
N ALA A 29 11.09 -17.52 15.80
CA ALA A 29 9.85 -17.94 15.17
C ALA A 29 9.67 -17.19 13.84
N PRO A 30 9.05 -17.79 12.81
CA PRO A 30 8.69 -17.07 11.60
C PRO A 30 7.87 -15.82 11.96
N ARG A 31 8.16 -14.70 11.30
CA ARG A 31 7.33 -13.48 11.47
C ARG A 31 5.99 -13.75 10.82
N GLU A 32 4.92 -13.63 11.61
CA GLU A 32 3.57 -13.83 11.11
C GLU A 32 3.11 -12.62 10.29
N PHE A 33 2.19 -12.85 9.35
CA PHE A 33 1.48 -11.77 8.67
C PHE A 33 0.27 -11.30 9.48
N ALA A 34 0.08 -9.98 9.52
CA ALA A 34 -1.21 -9.37 9.79
C ALA A 34 -2.02 -9.29 8.50
N ILE A 35 -1.38 -8.91 7.39
CA ILE A 35 -1.90 -9.03 6.03
C ILE A 35 -0.80 -9.63 5.15
N ASP A 36 -1.02 -10.80 4.59
CA ASP A 36 -0.15 -11.49 3.64
C ASP A 36 -0.42 -10.95 2.22
N PRO A 37 0.60 -10.61 1.42
CA PRO A 37 2.05 -10.76 1.67
C PRO A 37 2.76 -9.52 2.20
N TRP A 38 2.04 -8.45 2.54
CA TRP A 38 2.68 -7.14 2.63
C TRP A 38 2.83 -6.53 4.04
N LEU A 39 2.19 -7.04 5.09
CA LEU A 39 2.26 -6.49 6.44
C LEU A 39 2.48 -7.57 7.50
N ARG A 40 3.67 -7.61 8.10
CA ARG A 40 4.01 -8.57 9.17
C ARG A 40 3.80 -7.98 10.56
N THR A 41 3.72 -8.85 11.56
CA THR A 41 3.70 -8.45 12.98
C THR A 41 4.95 -7.66 13.35
N GLY A 42 4.79 -6.57 14.10
CA GLY A 42 5.88 -5.66 14.48
C GLY A 42 6.32 -4.70 13.36
N GLU A 43 5.51 -4.51 12.33
CA GLU A 43 5.75 -3.56 11.24
C GLU A 43 4.71 -2.44 11.24
N THR A 44 5.04 -1.33 10.59
CA THR A 44 4.11 -0.21 10.42
C THR A 44 3.86 0.09 8.94
N ALA A 45 2.61 0.46 8.66
CA ALA A 45 2.14 0.84 7.34
C ALA A 45 1.61 2.27 7.32
N LEU A 46 1.88 2.97 6.23
CA LEU A 46 1.22 4.22 5.88
C LEU A 46 0.26 3.98 4.73
N ILE A 47 -1.02 4.30 4.93
CA ILE A 47 -2.03 4.31 3.86
C ILE A 47 -2.43 5.77 3.61
N TRP A 48 -2.27 6.24 2.38
CA TRP A 48 -2.52 7.64 2.06
C TRP A 48 -3.29 7.82 0.75
N ALA A 49 -4.06 8.90 0.66
CA ALA A 49 -4.86 9.26 -0.52
C ALA A 49 -5.47 10.66 -0.37
N ALA A 50 -5.92 11.24 -1.48
CA ALA A 50 -6.79 12.41 -1.44
C ALA A 50 -8.13 12.12 -0.72
N THR A 51 -8.85 13.17 -0.36
CA THR A 51 -10.18 13.06 0.27
C THR A 51 -11.18 12.43 -0.70
N GLY A 52 -12.06 11.56 -0.19
CA GLY A 52 -13.10 10.91 -0.99
C GLY A 52 -12.66 9.74 -1.87
N VAL A 53 -11.37 9.42 -1.95
CA VAL A 53 -10.85 8.35 -2.84
C VAL A 53 -11.25 6.94 -2.38
N GLY A 54 -11.29 6.69 -1.07
CA GLY A 54 -11.64 5.36 -0.53
C GLY A 54 -10.76 4.82 0.59
N LYS A 55 -9.87 5.65 1.20
CA LYS A 55 -9.00 5.24 2.32
C LYS A 55 -9.74 4.44 3.37
N THR A 56 -10.83 5.02 3.88
CA THR A 56 -11.61 4.44 4.95
C THR A 56 -12.26 3.11 4.57
N TRP A 57 -12.68 2.96 3.31
CA TRP A 57 -13.23 1.69 2.84
C TRP A 57 -12.17 0.59 2.84
N LEU A 58 -10.96 0.90 2.37
CA LEU A 58 -9.85 -0.05 2.39
C LEU A 58 -9.39 -0.34 3.83
N THR A 59 -9.22 0.69 4.66
CA THR A 59 -8.73 0.53 6.05
C THR A 59 -9.72 -0.26 6.90
N LEU A 60 -11.03 -0.02 6.75
CA LEU A 60 -12.06 -0.84 7.39
C LEU A 60 -12.07 -2.27 6.84
N SER A 61 -11.90 -2.47 5.53
CA SER A 61 -11.82 -3.83 4.95
C SER A 61 -10.67 -4.63 5.56
N LEU A 62 -9.49 -4.01 5.67
CA LEU A 62 -8.33 -4.62 6.30
C LEU A 62 -8.56 -4.89 7.79
N ALA A 63 -9.20 -3.96 8.51
CA ALA A 63 -9.51 -4.13 9.92
C ALA A 63 -10.46 -5.32 10.15
N VAL A 64 -11.52 -5.43 9.33
CA VAL A 64 -12.49 -6.54 9.37
C VAL A 64 -11.79 -7.87 9.06
N ALA A 65 -10.97 -7.91 8.01
CA ALA A 65 -10.20 -9.11 7.66
C ALA A 65 -9.25 -9.53 8.80
N MET A 66 -8.49 -8.60 9.37
CA MET A 66 -7.60 -8.88 10.50
C MET A 66 -8.37 -9.35 11.74
N ALA A 67 -9.51 -8.73 12.04
CA ALA A 67 -10.30 -9.05 13.23
C ALA A 67 -10.99 -10.41 13.16
N GLY A 68 -11.57 -10.76 12.01
CA GLY A 68 -12.26 -12.04 11.81
C GLY A 68 -11.38 -13.17 11.27
N GLY A 69 -10.17 -12.88 10.80
CA GLY A 69 -9.42 -13.78 9.93
C GLY A 69 -10.14 -13.92 8.58
N GLY A 70 -9.49 -13.62 7.46
CA GLY A 70 -10.22 -13.54 6.19
C GLY A 70 -9.39 -12.96 5.07
N SER A 71 -10.03 -12.48 4.01
CA SER A 71 -9.33 -11.95 2.85
C SER A 71 -10.05 -10.75 2.24
N VAL A 72 -9.26 -9.72 1.93
CA VAL A 72 -9.66 -8.57 1.11
C VAL A 72 -9.02 -8.77 -0.25
N TRP A 73 -9.80 -9.25 -1.23
CA TRP A 73 -9.25 -9.79 -2.48
C TRP A 73 -8.20 -10.88 -2.19
N GLU A 74 -7.00 -10.82 -2.79
CA GLU A 74 -5.92 -11.78 -2.57
C GLU A 74 -5.13 -11.51 -1.28
N TRP A 75 -5.37 -10.39 -0.61
CA TRP A 75 -4.67 -10.05 0.63
C TRP A 75 -5.33 -10.75 1.82
N LYS A 76 -4.55 -11.58 2.52
CA LYS A 76 -5.09 -12.48 3.55
C LYS A 76 -4.68 -12.07 4.94
N ALA A 77 -5.62 -12.06 5.87
CA ALA A 77 -5.34 -12.12 7.31
C ALA A 77 -5.36 -13.59 7.73
N PRO A 78 -4.20 -14.26 7.92
CA PRO A 78 -4.16 -15.72 8.06
C PRO A 78 -4.83 -16.25 9.32
N LYS A 79 -5.02 -15.40 10.34
CA LYS A 79 -5.75 -15.71 11.57
C LYS A 79 -6.42 -14.46 12.14
N PRO A 80 -7.50 -14.61 12.92
CA PRO A 80 -8.11 -13.52 13.67
C PRO A 80 -7.11 -12.87 14.65
N ARG A 81 -7.14 -11.54 14.75
CA ARG A 81 -6.30 -10.71 15.62
C ARG A 81 -7.12 -9.63 16.27
N ARG A 82 -6.77 -9.20 17.48
CA ARG A 82 -7.45 -8.07 18.12
C ARG A 82 -6.98 -6.74 17.51
N VAL A 83 -7.93 -5.98 16.98
CA VAL A 83 -7.72 -4.74 16.22
C VAL A 83 -8.39 -3.58 16.93
N LEU A 84 -7.62 -2.52 17.19
CA LEU A 84 -8.12 -1.24 17.68
C LEU A 84 -8.10 -0.21 16.55
N ILE A 85 -9.25 0.39 16.22
CA ILE A 85 -9.32 1.57 15.36
C ILE A 85 -9.52 2.80 16.25
N VAL A 86 -8.67 3.81 16.07
CA VAL A 86 -8.89 5.17 16.56
C VAL A 86 -9.36 5.99 15.37
N ASP A 87 -10.67 6.27 15.33
CA ASP A 87 -11.32 7.00 14.25
C ASP A 87 -11.59 8.45 14.67
N GLY A 88 -10.99 9.40 13.95
CA GLY A 88 -11.05 10.82 14.27
C GLY A 88 -12.14 11.61 13.55
N GLU A 89 -12.86 11.02 12.59
CA GLU A 89 -13.68 11.77 11.64
C GLU A 89 -15.13 11.28 11.48
N MET A 90 -15.37 9.97 11.53
CA MET A 90 -16.64 9.43 11.03
C MET A 90 -17.79 9.48 12.02
N ASN A 91 -19.00 9.55 11.45
CA ASN A 91 -20.24 9.30 12.17
C ASN A 91 -20.40 7.81 12.48
N LEU A 92 -20.91 7.46 13.67
CA LEU A 92 -21.18 6.10 14.10
C LEU A 92 -22.18 5.35 13.21
N GLN A 93 -23.19 6.03 12.68
CA GLN A 93 -24.16 5.46 11.73
C GLN A 93 -23.48 5.11 10.40
N ASP A 94 -22.58 5.97 9.91
CA ASP A 94 -21.81 5.72 8.70
C ASP A 94 -20.84 4.56 8.91
N LEU A 95 -20.14 4.53 10.05
CA LEU A 95 -19.28 3.42 10.47
C LEU A 95 -20.06 2.09 10.48
N GLN A 96 -21.22 2.07 11.13
CA GLN A 96 -22.07 0.88 11.17
C GLN A 96 -22.52 0.44 9.77
N GLY A 97 -22.96 1.39 8.94
CA GLY A 97 -23.38 1.12 7.56
C GLY A 97 -22.24 0.53 6.71
N ARG A 98 -21.03 1.09 6.84
CA ARG A 98 -19.84 0.59 6.13
C ARG A 98 -19.44 -0.80 6.60
N LEU A 99 -19.38 -1.04 7.91
CA LEU A 99 -19.07 -2.37 8.44
C LEU A 99 -20.07 -3.42 7.97
N ARG A 100 -21.36 -3.07 7.97
CA ARG A 100 -22.42 -3.94 7.45
C ARG A 100 -22.16 -4.29 5.99
N ILE A 101 -21.89 -3.30 5.14
CA ILE A 101 -21.54 -3.54 3.74
C ILE A 101 -20.34 -4.47 3.64
N LEU A 102 -19.26 -4.23 4.39
CA LEU A 102 -18.04 -5.04 4.28
C LEU A 102 -18.21 -6.51 4.70
N VAL A 103 -19.09 -6.76 5.67
CA VAL A 103 -19.36 -8.08 6.23
C VAL A 103 -20.41 -8.84 5.43
N GLU A 104 -21.46 -8.15 4.97
CA GLU A 104 -22.58 -8.76 4.25
C GLU A 104 -22.30 -8.90 2.75
N THR A 105 -21.45 -8.05 2.19
CA THR A 105 -20.97 -8.19 0.80
C THR A 105 -19.73 -9.06 0.76
N GLY A 106 -19.41 -9.61 -0.42
CA GLY A 106 -18.15 -10.33 -0.63
C GLY A 106 -16.89 -9.45 -0.59
N ALA A 107 -16.96 -8.23 -0.03
CA ALA A 107 -15.82 -7.34 0.11
C ALA A 107 -14.76 -7.93 1.04
N VAL A 108 -15.17 -8.60 2.12
CA VAL A 108 -14.26 -9.37 2.97
C VAL A 108 -14.78 -10.79 3.09
N THR A 109 -13.97 -11.76 2.68
CA THR A 109 -14.38 -13.16 2.58
C THR A 109 -13.68 -14.02 3.65
N GLY A 110 -14.27 -15.18 3.96
CA GLY A 110 -13.66 -16.17 4.86
C GLY A 110 -13.65 -15.79 6.34
N LEU A 111 -14.53 -14.85 6.74
CA LEU A 111 -14.59 -14.32 8.11
C LEU A 111 -15.13 -15.33 9.12
N ASP A 112 -14.47 -15.42 10.28
CA ASP A 112 -15.09 -15.86 11.52
C ASP A 112 -15.83 -14.66 12.16
N MET A 113 -17.16 -14.71 12.11
CA MET A 113 -18.03 -13.64 12.60
C MET A 113 -18.02 -13.48 14.13
N GLU A 114 -17.80 -14.56 14.88
CA GLU A 114 -17.68 -14.51 16.33
C GLU A 114 -16.35 -13.87 16.72
N ALA A 115 -15.27 -14.30 16.06
CA ALA A 115 -13.96 -13.69 16.26
C ALA A 115 -13.98 -12.20 15.89
N LEU A 116 -14.56 -11.83 14.75
CA LEU A 116 -14.71 -10.43 14.31
C LEU A 116 -15.40 -9.57 15.39
N GLY A 117 -16.54 -10.05 15.92
CA GLY A 117 -17.33 -9.31 16.92
C GLY A 117 -16.58 -9.08 18.23
N ASN A 118 -15.70 -10.00 18.62
CA ASN A 118 -14.88 -9.90 19.83
C ASN A 118 -13.57 -9.13 19.62
N ASN A 119 -13.04 -9.15 18.41
CA ASN A 119 -11.69 -8.69 18.12
C ASN A 119 -11.62 -7.25 17.57
N LEU A 120 -12.68 -6.76 16.90
CA LEU A 120 -12.68 -5.41 16.35
C LEU A 120 -13.23 -4.40 17.35
N ARG A 121 -12.38 -3.47 17.80
CA ARG A 121 -12.79 -2.37 18.68
C ARG A 121 -12.57 -1.03 17.98
N ILE A 122 -13.57 -0.16 18.06
CA ILE A 122 -13.55 1.15 17.42
C ILE A 122 -13.72 2.23 18.49
N VAL A 123 -12.76 3.15 18.54
CA VAL A 123 -12.76 4.36 19.36
C VAL A 123 -12.99 5.52 18.41
N ALA A 124 -14.25 5.86 18.19
CA ALA A 124 -14.63 6.98 17.32
C ALA A 124 -14.70 8.28 18.12
N ARG A 125 -14.21 9.39 17.54
CA ARG A 125 -14.30 10.75 18.09
C ARG A 125 -15.73 11.13 18.40
N GLN A 126 -16.67 10.81 17.51
CA GLN A 126 -18.08 11.11 17.70
C GLN A 126 -18.71 10.38 18.91
N ALA A 127 -18.13 9.26 19.35
CA ALA A 127 -18.63 8.52 20.50
C ALA A 127 -18.12 9.09 21.84
N GLN A 128 -17.19 10.06 21.82
CA GLN A 128 -16.61 10.64 23.03
C GLN A 128 -17.43 11.82 23.54
N ASN A 129 -17.17 12.21 24.78
CA ASN A 129 -17.79 13.41 25.35
C ASN A 129 -17.35 14.64 24.53
N PRO A 130 -18.28 15.50 24.05
CA PRO A 130 -17.92 16.69 23.29
C PRO A 130 -17.04 17.68 24.05
N ASP A 131 -17.07 17.65 25.39
CA ASP A 131 -16.23 18.50 26.25
C ASP A 131 -14.86 17.88 26.54
N SER A 132 -14.59 16.66 26.06
CA SER A 132 -13.29 15.99 26.22
C SER A 132 -12.39 16.20 25.00
N GLU A 133 -11.10 16.39 25.26
CA GLU A 133 -10.10 16.34 24.20
C GLU A 133 -10.04 14.92 23.63
N PHE A 134 -10.06 14.81 22.30
CA PHE A 134 -9.86 13.53 21.64
C PHE A 134 -8.39 13.13 21.66
N PHE A 135 -8.09 11.86 21.37
CA PHE A 135 -6.72 11.36 21.36
C PHE A 135 -5.84 12.11 20.36
N ASP A 136 -4.70 12.58 20.84
CA ASP A 136 -3.66 13.23 20.04
C ASP A 136 -2.38 12.39 20.06
N VAL A 137 -2.02 11.76 18.93
CA VAL A 137 -0.80 10.94 18.80
C VAL A 137 0.49 11.75 18.85
N THR A 138 0.44 13.09 18.92
CA THR A 138 1.58 13.95 19.22
C THR A 138 1.81 14.13 20.72
N ASP A 139 0.77 13.93 21.54
CA ASP A 139 0.83 14.06 22.99
C ASP A 139 1.20 12.73 23.66
N THR A 140 2.17 12.77 24.57
CA THR A 140 2.68 11.55 25.22
C THR A 140 1.64 10.92 26.16
N THR A 141 0.75 11.72 26.76
CA THR A 141 -0.30 11.21 27.65
C THR A 141 -1.37 10.47 26.85
N SER A 142 -1.81 11.07 25.75
CA SER A 142 -2.73 10.46 24.78
C SER A 142 -2.15 9.18 24.16
N GLN A 143 -0.86 9.19 23.77
CA GLN A 143 -0.17 7.97 23.35
C GLN A 143 -0.24 6.87 24.42
N GLN A 144 -0.03 7.22 25.69
CA GLN A 144 -0.12 6.26 26.80
C GLN A 144 -1.54 5.71 26.98
N HIS A 145 -2.58 6.51 26.76
CA HIS A 145 -3.96 6.03 26.80
C HIS A 145 -4.27 5.06 25.64
N VAL A 146 -3.80 5.33 24.43
CA VAL A 146 -3.96 4.41 23.29
C VAL A 146 -3.24 3.08 23.59
N LEU A 147 -2.01 3.17 24.08
CA LEU A 147 -1.21 2.03 24.54
C LEU A 147 -1.92 1.22 25.64
N GLN A 148 -2.51 1.90 26.61
CA GLN A 148 -3.29 1.27 27.68
C GLN A 148 -4.54 0.58 27.14
N ALA A 149 -5.29 1.23 26.24
CA ALA A 149 -6.47 0.64 25.61
C ALA A 149 -6.10 -0.62 24.79
N MET A 150 -4.95 -0.60 24.11
CA MET A 150 -4.42 -1.78 23.43
C MET A 150 -4.05 -2.89 24.41
N ASP A 151 -3.41 -2.57 25.54
CA ASP A 151 -3.04 -3.56 26.54
C ASP A 151 -4.27 -4.19 27.23
N ASP A 152 -5.29 -3.38 27.56
CA ASP A 152 -6.51 -3.84 28.23
C ASP A 152 -7.37 -4.76 27.36
N THR A 153 -7.23 -4.61 26.04
CA THR A 153 -7.89 -5.46 25.05
C THR A 153 -6.95 -6.49 24.42
N ASP A 154 -5.69 -6.54 24.86
CA ASP A 154 -4.63 -7.33 24.24
C ASP A 154 -4.60 -7.20 22.70
N SER A 155 -4.85 -5.98 22.21
CA SER A 155 -4.85 -5.62 20.78
C SER A 155 -3.46 -5.81 20.18
N GLU A 156 -3.40 -6.48 19.04
CA GLU A 156 -2.16 -6.71 18.29
C GLU A 156 -1.96 -5.65 17.21
N VAL A 157 -3.04 -5.02 16.76
CA VAL A 157 -3.07 -4.05 15.67
C VAL A 157 -3.73 -2.76 16.15
N VAL A 158 -3.16 -1.62 15.75
CA VAL A 158 -3.81 -0.31 15.86
C VAL A 158 -3.89 0.36 14.50
N ILE A 159 -5.04 0.95 14.20
CA ILE A 159 -5.25 1.80 13.03
C ILE A 159 -5.60 3.20 13.53
N ILE A 160 -4.82 4.20 13.10
CA ILE A 160 -5.10 5.61 13.41
C ILE A 160 -5.65 6.24 12.12
N ASP A 161 -6.96 6.45 12.06
CA ASP A 161 -7.69 6.99 10.92
C ASP A 161 -8.35 8.34 11.29
N ASN A 162 -7.74 9.49 11.01
CA ASN A 162 -6.46 9.69 10.34
C ASN A 162 -5.53 10.61 11.16
N VAL A 163 -4.28 10.75 10.72
CA VAL A 163 -3.28 11.62 11.39
C VAL A 163 -3.80 13.03 11.57
N THR A 164 -4.38 13.63 10.53
CA THR A 164 -4.75 15.05 10.55
C THR A 164 -5.77 15.37 11.64
N THR A 165 -6.63 14.41 12.00
CA THR A 165 -7.62 14.56 13.08
C THR A 165 -7.28 13.76 14.34
N CYS A 166 -6.14 13.08 14.38
CA CYS A 166 -5.66 12.41 15.59
C CYS A 166 -4.32 13.00 16.03
N ALA A 167 -3.89 14.13 15.46
CA ALA A 167 -2.62 14.79 15.72
C ALA A 167 -2.82 16.31 15.80
N ASP A 168 -3.84 16.76 16.53
CA ASP A 168 -4.24 18.18 16.60
C ASP A 168 -3.10 19.10 17.07
N GLY A 169 -2.17 18.59 17.89
CA GLY A 169 -0.95 19.28 18.34
C GLY A 169 0.13 19.45 17.26
N LEU A 170 -0.04 18.86 16.08
CA LEU A 170 0.90 18.96 14.97
C LEU A 170 0.74 20.30 14.25
N ARG A 171 1.49 21.31 14.69
CA ARG A 171 1.36 22.70 14.21
C ARG A 171 1.80 22.91 12.76
N ASP A 172 2.80 22.19 12.28
CA ASP A 172 3.27 22.24 10.90
C ASP A 172 3.52 20.82 10.36
N GLU A 173 2.67 20.39 9.43
CA GLU A 173 2.79 19.09 8.75
C GLU A 173 4.07 18.97 7.90
N ASN A 174 4.75 20.06 7.57
CA ASN A 174 6.00 19.99 6.81
C ASN A 174 7.24 19.88 7.70
N ASP A 175 7.11 20.15 9.01
CA ASP A 175 8.22 20.11 9.94
C ASP A 175 8.51 18.68 10.42
N SER A 176 9.67 18.15 10.02
CA SER A 176 10.17 16.85 10.48
C SER A 176 10.28 16.75 12.01
N VAL A 177 10.51 17.86 12.72
CA VAL A 177 10.60 17.91 14.18
C VAL A 177 9.21 17.72 14.80
N ALA A 178 8.17 18.29 14.20
CA ALA A 178 6.79 18.15 14.66
C ALA A 178 6.27 16.70 14.59
N PHE A 179 6.80 15.87 13.68
CA PHE A 179 6.46 14.45 13.59
C PHE A 179 7.23 13.54 14.57
N ARG A 180 8.27 14.03 15.25
CA ARG A 180 9.08 13.20 16.16
C ARG A 180 8.27 12.44 17.22
N PRO A 181 7.25 13.02 17.87
CA PRO A 181 6.43 12.29 18.83
C PRO A 181 5.68 11.13 18.17
N VAL A 182 5.11 11.34 16.98
CA VAL A 182 4.41 10.30 16.20
C VAL A 182 5.38 9.19 15.77
N MET A 183 6.57 9.56 15.28
CA MET A 183 7.61 8.59 14.93
C MET A 183 8.04 7.76 16.15
N SER A 184 8.20 8.40 17.31
CA SER A 184 8.55 7.71 18.56
C SER A 184 7.45 6.73 18.99
N PHE A 185 6.18 7.14 18.87
CA PHE A 185 5.03 6.28 19.14
C PHE A 185 5.02 5.03 18.24
N LEU A 186 5.20 5.21 16.93
CA LEU A 186 5.27 4.10 15.98
C LEU A 186 6.47 3.18 16.26
N MET A 187 7.63 3.73 16.66
CA MET A 187 8.78 2.92 17.09
C MET A 187 8.48 2.09 18.34
N ARG A 188 7.75 2.64 19.32
CA ARG A 188 7.32 1.88 20.51
C ARG A 188 6.41 0.71 20.12
N MET A 189 5.48 0.92 19.19
CA MET A 189 4.63 -0.17 18.67
C MET A 189 5.45 -1.30 18.06
N LYS A 190 6.45 -0.97 17.24
CA LYS A 190 7.36 -1.98 16.66
C LYS A 190 8.16 -2.75 17.71
N GLN A 191 8.71 -2.03 18.69
CA GLN A 191 9.46 -2.65 19.78
C GLN A 191 8.57 -3.59 20.62
N ALA A 192 7.29 -3.27 20.75
CA ALA A 192 6.29 -4.11 21.38
C ALA A 192 5.77 -5.26 20.48
N GLY A 193 6.23 -5.34 19.22
CA GLY A 193 5.77 -6.34 18.25
C GLY A 193 4.35 -6.11 17.72
N LYS A 194 3.77 -4.93 17.94
CA LYS A 194 2.45 -4.54 17.46
C LYS A 194 2.51 -4.09 16.00
N VAL A 195 1.39 -4.20 15.31
CA VAL A 195 1.19 -3.61 13.98
C VAL A 195 0.54 -2.25 14.14
N ALA A 196 1.06 -1.22 13.47
CA ALA A 196 0.40 0.08 13.42
C ALA A 196 0.20 0.55 11.99
N ILE A 197 -1.06 0.87 11.64
CA ILE A 197 -1.44 1.45 10.36
C ILE A 197 -1.78 2.91 10.61
N LEU A 198 -1.09 3.79 9.91
CA LEU A 198 -1.34 5.22 9.94
C LEU A 198 -2.04 5.62 8.66
N VAL A 199 -3.20 6.27 8.76
CA VAL A 199 -3.94 6.79 7.61
C VAL A 199 -3.66 8.28 7.46
N HIS A 200 -3.40 8.73 6.24
CA HIS A 200 -3.08 10.14 6.00
C HIS A 200 -3.64 10.69 4.69
N HIS A 201 -3.70 12.02 4.59
CA HIS A 201 -4.11 12.69 3.38
C HIS A 201 -2.95 12.79 2.39
N ALA A 202 -3.27 12.83 1.11
CA ALA A 202 -2.31 13.19 0.08
C ALA A 202 -1.93 14.68 0.18
N ASN A 203 -0.73 15.00 -0.30
CA ASN A 203 -0.30 16.37 -0.53
C ASN A 203 -1.12 17.04 -1.66
N LYS A 204 -0.81 18.31 -1.95
CA LYS A 204 -1.52 19.08 -2.99
C LYS A 204 -1.38 18.50 -4.41
N SER A 205 -0.32 17.75 -4.71
CA SER A 205 -0.16 17.12 -6.04
C SER A 205 -0.92 15.81 -6.17
N GLY A 206 -1.35 15.22 -5.04
CA GLY A 206 -2.02 13.91 -5.03
C GLY A 206 -1.08 12.73 -5.33
N GLN A 207 0.23 12.98 -5.45
CA GLN A 207 1.24 11.98 -5.82
C GLN A 207 1.93 11.36 -4.61
N ASP A 208 1.84 11.98 -3.45
CA ASP A 208 2.38 11.45 -2.21
C ASP A 208 1.55 11.88 -1.00
N PHE A 209 1.83 11.32 0.18
CA PHE A 209 1.24 11.76 1.45
C PHE A 209 1.65 13.20 1.78
N ARG A 210 0.82 13.87 2.58
CA ARG A 210 1.06 15.23 3.05
C ARG A 210 2.15 15.23 4.11
N GLY A 211 3.03 16.22 4.06
CA GLY A 211 3.98 16.49 5.13
C GLY A 211 5.39 15.94 4.92
N SER A 212 6.10 15.67 6.02
CA SER A 212 7.54 15.41 5.99
C SER A 212 7.93 14.01 5.52
N THR A 213 8.87 13.92 4.57
CA THR A 213 9.49 12.65 4.13
C THR A 213 10.24 11.93 5.25
N ALA A 214 10.59 12.60 6.36
CA ALA A 214 11.16 11.97 7.55
C ALA A 214 10.23 10.89 8.13
N LEU A 215 8.91 11.07 7.99
CA LEU A 215 7.93 10.09 8.44
C LEU A 215 8.03 8.78 7.65
N GLU A 216 8.39 8.84 6.36
CA GLU A 216 8.53 7.67 5.49
C GLU A 216 9.60 6.68 5.97
N ALA A 217 10.66 7.16 6.62
CA ALA A 217 11.70 6.30 7.20
C ALA A 217 11.13 5.33 8.25
N THR A 218 10.02 5.73 8.89
CA THR A 218 9.36 5.00 9.96
C THR A 218 8.57 3.80 9.46
N PHE A 219 8.13 3.74 8.21
CA PHE A 219 7.26 2.65 7.73
C PHE A 219 8.00 1.54 7.00
N GLU A 220 7.56 0.30 7.17
CA GLU A 220 7.95 -0.82 6.31
C GLU A 220 7.16 -0.81 5.01
N VAL A 221 5.90 -0.36 5.09
CA VAL A 221 4.96 -0.32 3.97
C VAL A 221 4.42 1.09 3.76
N LYS A 222 4.40 1.54 2.51
CA LYS A 222 3.71 2.75 2.07
C LYS A 222 2.77 2.38 0.93
N LEU A 223 1.47 2.54 1.14
CA LEU A 223 0.42 2.24 0.18
C LEU A 223 -0.35 3.52 -0.17
N GLY A 224 -0.22 3.97 -1.41
CA GLY A 224 -0.95 5.11 -1.96
C GLY A 224 -2.20 4.68 -2.70
N LEU A 225 -3.32 5.36 -2.48
CA LEU A 225 -4.55 5.17 -3.24
C LEU A 225 -4.77 6.38 -4.14
N HIS A 226 -4.65 6.17 -5.45
CA HIS A 226 -4.79 7.22 -6.45
C HIS A 226 -6.20 7.16 -7.05
N PRO A 227 -6.84 8.29 -7.40
CA PRO A 227 -8.16 8.27 -8.03
C PRO A 227 -8.19 7.40 -9.29
N ALA A 228 -9.16 6.50 -9.41
CA ALA A 228 -9.38 5.68 -10.60
C ALA A 228 -10.60 6.17 -11.37
N GLY A 229 -10.41 7.11 -12.29
CA GLY A 229 -11.48 7.65 -13.16
C GLY A 229 -12.72 8.18 -12.41
N ALA A 230 -13.74 8.62 -13.16
CA ALA A 230 -15.01 9.03 -12.57
C ALA A 230 -15.87 7.80 -12.25
N SER A 231 -15.99 7.46 -10.97
CA SER A 231 -16.92 6.46 -10.45
C SER A 231 -17.83 7.14 -9.43
N VAL A 232 -18.99 7.58 -9.90
CA VAL A 232 -19.93 8.34 -9.05
C VAL A 232 -20.50 7.41 -7.98
N GLY A 233 -20.28 7.76 -6.71
CA GLY A 233 -20.88 7.07 -5.57
C GLY A 233 -20.23 5.75 -5.15
N LYS A 234 -19.09 5.37 -5.74
CA LYS A 234 -18.33 4.16 -5.36
C LYS A 234 -16.93 4.52 -4.90
N ALA A 235 -16.37 3.72 -4.00
CA ALA A 235 -14.93 3.78 -3.71
C ALA A 235 -14.19 3.17 -4.90
N SER A 236 -13.37 3.95 -5.59
CA SER A 236 -12.55 3.46 -6.70
C SER A 236 -11.20 4.14 -6.73
N PHE A 237 -10.14 3.33 -6.75
CA PHE A 237 -8.77 3.83 -6.70
C PHE A 237 -7.77 2.85 -7.29
N ILE A 238 -6.62 3.36 -7.71
CA ILE A 238 -5.45 2.56 -8.02
C ILE A 238 -4.61 2.45 -6.74
N ALA A 239 -4.42 1.24 -6.24
CA ALA A 239 -3.57 0.97 -5.08
C ALA A 239 -2.11 0.76 -5.55
N LYS A 240 -1.17 1.58 -5.06
CA LYS A 240 0.26 1.53 -5.42
C LYS A 240 1.14 1.43 -4.19
N PHE A 241 2.00 0.41 -4.15
CA PHE A 241 3.02 0.27 -3.10
C PHE A 241 4.24 1.12 -3.45
N GLY A 242 4.54 2.13 -2.64
CA GLY A 242 5.71 3.00 -2.83
C GLY A 242 6.97 2.47 -2.13
N LYS A 243 6.82 1.99 -0.90
CA LYS A 243 7.91 1.41 -0.10
C LYS A 243 7.47 0.04 0.41
N PHE A 244 8.32 -0.95 0.20
CA PHE A 244 8.05 -2.33 0.60
C PHE A 244 9.36 -3.05 0.93
N ARG A 245 9.44 -3.67 2.11
CA ARG A 245 10.67 -4.32 2.61
C ARG A 245 10.61 -5.86 2.64
N ALA A 246 9.45 -6.46 2.40
CA ALA A 246 9.32 -7.91 2.30
C ALA A 246 9.50 -8.39 0.84
N GLN A 247 9.57 -9.70 0.64
CA GLN A 247 9.66 -10.29 -0.70
C GLN A 247 8.28 -10.22 -1.35
N GLY A 248 8.17 -9.53 -2.47
CA GLY A 248 6.89 -9.24 -3.13
C GLY A 248 6.43 -10.37 -4.04
N ASP A 249 5.13 -10.43 -4.29
CA ASP A 249 4.52 -11.25 -5.34
C ASP A 249 3.69 -10.38 -6.31
N SER A 250 2.89 -10.99 -7.19
CA SER A 250 2.06 -10.26 -8.15
C SER A 250 0.90 -9.47 -7.53
N SER A 251 0.56 -9.72 -6.26
CA SER A 251 -0.56 -9.09 -5.55
C SER A 251 -0.24 -7.68 -5.03
N ILE A 252 1.02 -7.24 -5.13
CA ILE A 252 1.48 -5.90 -4.75
C ILE A 252 1.73 -4.97 -5.96
N GLN A 253 1.41 -5.42 -7.17
CA GLN A 253 1.45 -4.57 -8.35
C GLN A 253 0.35 -3.50 -8.32
N PRO A 254 0.54 -2.35 -8.99
CA PRO A 254 -0.53 -1.38 -9.20
C PRO A 254 -1.79 -2.04 -9.75
N ARG A 255 -2.91 -1.86 -9.06
CA ARG A 255 -4.21 -2.43 -9.42
C ARG A 255 -5.31 -1.43 -9.20
N GLN A 256 -6.31 -1.43 -10.07
CA GLN A 256 -7.54 -0.68 -9.88
C GLN A 256 -8.49 -1.48 -8.99
N TRP A 257 -8.92 -0.87 -7.90
CA TRP A 257 -9.90 -1.39 -6.96
C TRP A 257 -11.19 -0.61 -7.13
N THR A 258 -12.31 -1.31 -7.20
CA THR A 258 -13.64 -0.69 -7.19
C THR A 258 -14.53 -1.47 -6.23
N LEU A 259 -15.18 -0.78 -5.29
CA LEU A 259 -16.14 -1.39 -4.39
C LEU A 259 -17.51 -1.46 -5.07
N GLU A 260 -17.87 -2.67 -5.49
CA GLU A 260 -19.16 -3.01 -6.10
C GLU A 260 -20.13 -3.58 -5.04
N PRO A 261 -21.45 -3.68 -5.32
CA PRO A 261 -22.40 -4.30 -4.40
C PRO A 261 -22.05 -5.75 -4.04
N SER A 262 -21.32 -6.46 -4.90
CA SER A 262 -20.83 -7.82 -4.66
C SER A 262 -19.54 -7.89 -3.84
N GLY A 263 -18.86 -6.76 -3.62
CA GLY A 263 -17.55 -6.69 -2.96
C GLY A 263 -16.50 -5.94 -3.79
N TRP A 264 -15.23 -6.09 -3.41
CA TRP A 264 -14.12 -5.50 -4.16
C TRP A 264 -13.90 -6.22 -5.49
N THR A 265 -13.92 -5.48 -6.59
CA THR A 265 -13.36 -5.90 -7.87
C THR A 265 -11.95 -5.31 -8.00
N VAL A 266 -10.99 -6.15 -8.37
CA VAL A 266 -9.58 -5.74 -8.47
C VAL A 266 -9.05 -6.16 -9.84
N ASP A 267 -8.79 -5.15 -10.66
CA ASP A 267 -8.30 -5.31 -12.03
C ASP A 267 -6.85 -4.80 -12.12
N ASP A 268 -6.09 -5.32 -13.09
CA ASP A 268 -4.75 -4.80 -13.35
C ASP A 268 -4.83 -3.30 -13.70
N ASP A 269 -3.98 -2.48 -13.07
CA ASP A 269 -3.85 -1.08 -13.49
C ASP A 269 -3.05 -1.04 -14.79
N GLU A 270 -3.78 -0.95 -15.89
CA GLU A 270 -3.20 -0.84 -17.23
C GLU A 270 -2.57 0.53 -17.50
N SER A 271 -2.62 1.49 -16.56
CA SER A 271 -2.17 2.87 -16.78
C SER A 271 -0.73 3.18 -16.36
N GLU A 272 -0.11 2.40 -15.47
CA GLU A 272 1.30 2.60 -15.08
C GLU A 272 2.15 1.31 -15.12
N GLY A 273 3.23 1.36 -15.90
CA GLY A 273 4.26 0.30 -15.99
C GLY A 273 4.11 -0.65 -17.18
N ALA A 274 2.89 -0.91 -17.62
CA ALA A 274 2.56 -1.82 -18.73
C ALA A 274 3.04 -1.36 -20.13
N GLY A 275 3.06 -0.04 -20.35
CA GLY A 275 3.52 0.54 -21.60
C GLY A 275 5.03 0.35 -21.83
N ASN A 276 5.84 0.30 -20.77
CA ASN A 276 7.30 0.26 -20.92
C ASN A 276 7.79 -1.10 -21.45
N ASP A 277 7.22 -2.21 -20.97
CA ASP A 277 7.61 -3.54 -21.46
C ASP A 277 7.09 -3.81 -22.88
N VAL A 278 5.88 -3.33 -23.20
CA VAL A 278 5.36 -3.36 -24.57
C VAL A 278 6.19 -2.48 -25.50
N LEU A 279 6.59 -1.27 -25.06
CA LEU A 279 7.41 -0.35 -25.82
C LEU A 279 8.83 -0.90 -26.03
N LYS A 280 9.46 -1.46 -24.99
CA LYS A 280 10.77 -2.13 -25.08
C LYS A 280 10.72 -3.33 -26.02
N ALA A 281 9.71 -4.19 -25.89
CA ALA A 281 9.53 -5.35 -26.75
C ALA A 281 9.32 -4.91 -28.21
N LEU A 282 8.49 -3.89 -28.46
CA LEU A 282 8.26 -3.32 -29.79
C LEU A 282 9.55 -2.73 -30.38
N LYS A 283 10.26 -1.85 -29.64
CA LYS A 283 11.49 -1.19 -30.08
C LYS A 283 12.66 -2.17 -30.26
N SER A 284 12.63 -3.34 -29.63
CA SER A 284 13.67 -4.37 -29.81
C SER A 284 13.69 -4.98 -31.21
N CYS A 285 12.63 -4.81 -32.01
CA CYS A 285 12.46 -5.42 -33.32
C CYS A 285 12.57 -6.96 -33.35
N LYS A 286 12.48 -7.65 -32.20
CA LYS A 286 12.51 -9.13 -32.14
C LYS A 286 11.17 -9.78 -32.48
N PHE A 287 10.08 -9.05 -32.25
CA PHE A 287 8.70 -9.55 -32.36
C PHE A 287 7.99 -8.90 -33.55
N THR A 288 7.34 -9.71 -34.39
CA THR A 288 6.71 -9.25 -35.64
C THR A 288 5.22 -8.97 -35.51
N THR A 289 4.62 -9.35 -34.38
CA THR A 289 3.20 -9.16 -34.10
C THR A 289 2.95 -8.83 -32.63
N ALA A 290 1.79 -8.22 -32.35
CA ALA A 290 1.32 -8.00 -30.99
C ALA A 290 1.03 -9.29 -30.22
N VAL A 291 0.76 -10.40 -30.93
CA VAL A 291 0.58 -11.73 -30.32
C VAL A 291 1.91 -12.20 -29.74
N GLU A 292 2.99 -12.14 -30.52
CA GLU A 292 4.33 -12.55 -30.06
C GLU A 292 4.84 -11.68 -28.91
N ILE A 293 4.56 -10.37 -28.92
CA ILE A 293 4.86 -9.49 -27.79
C ILE A 293 4.10 -9.96 -26.55
N GLY A 294 2.79 -10.26 -26.70
CA GLY A 294 1.94 -10.75 -25.62
C GLY A 294 2.49 -12.03 -25.00
N ASP A 295 2.78 -13.04 -25.84
CA ASP A 295 3.34 -14.31 -25.41
C ASP A 295 4.66 -14.13 -24.65
N HIS A 296 5.51 -13.18 -25.07
CA HIS A 296 6.78 -12.88 -24.41
C HIS A 296 6.62 -12.26 -23.01
N ILE A 297 5.67 -11.36 -22.83
CA ILE A 297 5.44 -10.64 -21.56
C ILE A 297 4.39 -11.32 -20.68
N GLY A 298 3.88 -12.49 -21.07
CA GLY A 298 2.86 -13.24 -20.35
C GLY A 298 1.47 -12.57 -20.36
N ARG A 299 1.12 -11.87 -21.45
CA ARG A 299 -0.14 -11.13 -21.60
C ARG A 299 -0.81 -11.45 -22.94
N ASP A 300 -2.10 -11.17 -23.09
CA ASP A 300 -2.79 -11.41 -24.36
C ASP A 300 -2.59 -10.27 -25.40
N LYS A 301 -2.94 -10.55 -26.66
CA LYS A 301 -2.82 -9.57 -27.77
C LYS A 301 -3.71 -8.33 -27.61
N HIS A 302 -4.82 -8.43 -26.88
CA HIS A 302 -5.75 -7.31 -26.66
C HIS A 302 -5.18 -6.31 -25.66
N TYR A 303 -4.53 -6.80 -24.61
CA TYR A 303 -3.71 -6.01 -23.68
C TYR A 303 -2.62 -5.23 -24.45
N VAL A 304 -1.82 -5.92 -25.28
CA VAL A 304 -0.77 -5.27 -26.07
C VAL A 304 -1.34 -4.20 -27.00
N GLY A 305 -2.45 -4.50 -27.69
CA GLY A 305 -3.12 -3.53 -28.57
C GLY A 305 -3.66 -2.30 -27.84
N ARG A 306 -4.11 -2.44 -26.60
CA ARG A 306 -4.57 -1.33 -25.76
C ARG A 306 -3.40 -0.49 -25.25
N GLN A 307 -2.32 -1.13 -24.79
CA GLN A 307 -1.09 -0.45 -24.35
C GLN A 307 -0.46 0.38 -25.46
N LEU A 308 -0.39 -0.14 -26.69
CA LEU A 308 0.12 0.62 -27.83
C LEU A 308 -0.70 1.89 -28.10
N ARG A 309 -2.03 1.87 -27.93
CA ARG A 309 -2.88 3.06 -28.05
C ARG A 309 -2.65 4.06 -26.92
N LEU A 310 -2.44 3.57 -25.70
CA LEU A 310 -2.12 4.42 -24.54
C LEU A 310 -0.77 5.11 -24.71
N LEU A 311 0.26 4.40 -25.18
CA LEU A 311 1.58 4.97 -25.49
C LEU A 311 1.52 6.09 -26.54
N VAL A 312 0.66 5.95 -27.55
CA VAL A 312 0.41 7.02 -28.54
C VAL A 312 -0.31 8.20 -27.90
N ALA A 313 -1.35 7.96 -27.10
CA ALA A 313 -2.08 9.03 -26.41
C ALA A 313 -1.20 9.79 -25.40
N GLN A 314 -0.21 9.13 -24.81
CA GLN A 314 0.77 9.71 -23.89
C GLN A 314 1.97 10.38 -24.60
N GLY A 315 2.04 10.34 -25.94
CA GLY A 315 3.15 10.90 -26.72
C GLY A 315 4.47 10.13 -26.63
N GLN A 316 4.45 8.91 -26.08
CA GLN A 316 5.64 8.05 -25.93
C GLN A 316 5.90 7.17 -27.17
N LEU A 317 4.95 7.11 -28.11
CA LEU A 317 5.04 6.42 -29.39
C LEU A 317 4.32 7.26 -30.45
N LYS A 318 4.87 7.43 -31.66
CA LYS A 318 4.13 8.11 -32.75
C LYS A 318 3.08 7.17 -33.34
N GLU A 319 2.02 7.74 -33.91
CA GLU A 319 0.88 6.97 -34.44
C GLU A 319 1.28 5.91 -35.48
N ASP A 320 2.30 6.21 -36.31
CA ASP A 320 2.81 5.32 -37.35
C ASP A 320 3.95 4.38 -36.89
N ASP A 321 4.53 4.60 -35.71
CA ASP A 321 5.74 3.89 -35.28
C ASP A 321 5.48 2.40 -35.06
N LYS A 322 4.28 2.04 -34.59
CA LYS A 322 3.88 0.63 -34.38
C LYS A 322 4.08 -0.21 -35.64
N ASP A 323 3.54 0.24 -36.76
CA ASP A 323 3.61 -0.51 -38.02
C ASP A 323 5.02 -0.49 -38.60
N ARG A 324 5.77 0.60 -38.36
CA ARG A 324 7.19 0.71 -38.71
C ARG A 324 8.04 -0.33 -37.98
N TYR A 325 7.91 -0.46 -36.67
CA TYR A 325 8.66 -1.45 -35.88
C TYR A 325 8.30 -2.89 -36.23
N PHE A 326 7.01 -3.21 -36.44
CA PHE A 326 6.63 -4.56 -36.88
C PHE A 326 7.14 -4.91 -38.28
N LYS A 327 7.18 -3.94 -39.22
CA LYS A 327 7.79 -4.14 -40.54
C LYS A 327 9.30 -4.35 -40.42
N ALA A 328 9.99 -3.58 -39.59
CA ALA A 328 11.42 -3.73 -39.32
C ALA A 328 11.75 -5.12 -38.77
N ALA A 329 10.99 -5.57 -37.77
CA ALA A 329 11.13 -6.92 -37.20
C ALA A 329 10.95 -8.03 -38.26
N LYS A 330 9.99 -7.86 -39.18
CA LYS A 330 9.77 -8.83 -40.28
C LYS A 330 10.94 -8.85 -41.25
N ARG A 331 11.50 -7.69 -41.59
CA ARG A 331 12.68 -7.55 -42.46
C ARG A 331 13.90 -8.24 -41.83
N LEU A 332 14.22 -7.92 -40.57
CA LEU A 332 15.34 -8.52 -39.83
C LEU A 332 15.21 -10.04 -39.68
N ARG A 333 13.98 -10.53 -39.44
CA ARG A 333 13.73 -11.98 -39.37
C ARG A 333 13.92 -12.67 -40.72
N SER A 334 13.63 -11.99 -41.83
CA SER A 334 13.80 -12.52 -43.19
C SER A 334 15.22 -12.37 -43.75
N ASN A 335 15.98 -11.39 -43.27
CA ASN A 335 17.36 -11.13 -43.70
C ASN A 335 18.20 -10.65 -42.50
N PRO A 336 18.86 -11.56 -41.76
CA PRO A 336 19.56 -11.26 -40.52
C PRO A 336 20.82 -10.39 -40.66
N PHE A 337 21.28 -10.12 -41.88
CA PHE A 337 22.51 -9.37 -42.19
C PHE A 337 22.25 -7.99 -42.82
N ASP A 338 20.99 -7.53 -42.76
CA ASP A 338 20.58 -6.22 -43.28
C ASP A 338 20.88 -5.15 -42.22
N ASP A 339 22.14 -4.71 -42.15
CA ASP A 339 22.66 -3.70 -41.20
C ASP A 339 22.39 -2.24 -41.64
N GLU A 340 21.29 -1.98 -42.37
CA GLU A 340 20.78 -0.61 -42.45
C GLU A 340 20.33 -0.18 -41.05
N ILE A 341 21.24 0.46 -40.32
CA ILE A 341 21.00 1.09 -39.03
C ILE A 341 19.74 1.94 -39.19
N PHE A 342 18.67 1.52 -38.53
CA PHE A 342 17.57 2.42 -38.23
C PHE A 342 18.17 3.54 -37.38
N GLU A 343 18.43 4.71 -37.97
CA GLU A 343 18.50 5.95 -37.20
C GLU A 343 17.11 6.15 -36.61
N VAL A 344 16.90 5.56 -35.43
CA VAL A 344 15.85 5.96 -34.52
C VAL A 344 16.36 7.27 -33.94
N ASP A 345 15.61 8.34 -34.20
CA ASP A 345 15.78 9.62 -33.53
C ASP A 345 15.50 9.39 -32.03
N ASP A 346 16.52 8.91 -31.31
CA ASP A 346 16.52 8.74 -29.85
C ASP A 346 16.69 10.12 -29.23
N GLY A 347 15.62 10.92 -29.36
CA GLY A 347 15.33 11.95 -28.40
C GLY A 347 15.09 11.30 -27.05
N ASP A 348 16.16 11.17 -26.27
CA ASP A 348 16.13 11.07 -24.81
C ASP A 348 15.98 9.67 -24.19
N LEU A 349 16.99 8.80 -24.38
CA LEU A 349 17.37 7.76 -23.40
C LEU A 349 18.89 7.52 -23.47
N THR A 350 19.67 8.39 -22.83
CA THR A 350 21.09 8.09 -22.61
C THR A 350 21.23 7.00 -21.54
N GLY A 351 21.88 5.89 -21.91
CA GLY A 351 22.42 4.93 -20.95
C GLY A 351 21.80 3.54 -21.01
N THR A 352 22.11 2.78 -22.06
CA THR A 352 22.35 1.34 -21.86
C THR A 352 23.45 0.88 -22.81
N GLU A 353 24.56 0.45 -22.22
CA GLU A 353 25.70 -0.15 -22.91
C GLU A 353 25.26 -1.34 -23.76
N VAL A 354 25.62 -1.31 -25.03
CA VAL A 354 25.57 -2.48 -25.91
C VAL A 354 26.79 -3.33 -25.58
N ALA A 355 26.59 -4.45 -24.89
CA ALA A 355 27.64 -5.46 -24.74
C ALA A 355 27.88 -6.16 -26.10
N PRO A 356 29.13 -6.36 -26.53
CA PRO A 356 29.41 -7.08 -27.76
C PRO A 356 29.16 -8.58 -27.59
N LEU A 357 28.62 -9.18 -28.64
CA LEU A 357 28.45 -10.63 -28.79
C LEU A 357 29.81 -11.33 -28.88
N HIS A 358 30.10 -12.17 -27.91
CA HIS A 358 30.87 -13.41 -28.08
C HIS A 358 30.24 -14.53 -27.26
#